data_AF-A0A9Q9AZ41-F1
#
_entry.id   AF-A0A9Q9AZ41-F1
#
_cell.length_a   1.000
_cell.length_b   1.000
_cell.length_c   1.000
_cell.angle_alpha   90.00
_cell.angle_beta   90.00
_cell.angle_gamma   90.00
#
_symmetry.space_group_name_H-M   'P 1'
#
loop_
_entity.id
_entity.type
_entity.pdbx_description
1 polymer ?
#
loop_
_entity_poly.entity_id
_entity_poly.type
_entity_poly.pdbx_seq_one_letter_code
_entity_poly.pdbx_strand_id
1 'polypeptide(L)'
;MMYLGQVASLLDAEYWTRKWIIQETVLAFTLILQLSDFEISMHDLANILAALERPRNLGRLYSDILEDLQSLPVARLAAYRRDRSQGTAGSELLSDLLPLYRDHQCGAYQDHVYALYNWIGAHRVYLDVDYEQHALVWHGQVLSFLEEHEPQCRNNLVSLAHLLASLTGQHDLSRMPSGPQKDTAQTTARAFDRGRLEMYEDCINSTSLRKSVESLHPGVCWALGKDADCWQVTERADSSTLERISRRVLRSYFRVPEHSLCGLAATRIANGDRVWQFLNTQYAFIVRPTLQEEGAMVEVRIPGRCYLFDYVNSTQKQQPAYSTLPLEQASTIERELQSYDLCLDISDMYALSFSAHDAHYPALDPSAEHG
;
A
#
# COMPACT_ATOMS: atom_id res chain seq x y z
N MET A 1 -21.84 -2.23 35.72
CA MET A 1 -22.14 -2.33 34.27
C MET A 1 -22.54 -1.00 33.62
N MET A 2 -22.70 0.10 34.37
CA MET A 2 -23.10 1.43 33.85
C MET A 2 -22.06 2.12 32.95
N TYR A 3 -20.80 1.69 32.96
CA TYR A 3 -19.70 2.37 32.23
C TYR A 3 -19.60 2.03 30.74
N LEU A 4 -20.21 0.93 30.29
CA LEU A 4 -20.02 0.46 28.90
C LEU A 4 -20.63 1.41 27.86
N GLY A 5 -21.80 2.00 28.13
CA GLY A 5 -22.44 2.93 27.21
C GLY A 5 -21.66 4.25 27.04
N GLN A 6 -21.04 4.73 28.12
CA GLN A 6 -20.22 5.94 28.10
C GLN A 6 -18.89 5.71 27.40
N VAL A 7 -18.24 4.56 27.65
CA VAL A 7 -17.04 4.17 26.91
C VAL A 7 -17.36 3.99 25.43
N ALA A 8 -18.48 3.36 25.06
CA ALA A 8 -18.89 3.26 23.66
C ALA A 8 -19.06 4.65 23.01
N SER A 9 -19.78 5.57 23.67
CA SER A 9 -19.94 6.94 23.18
C SER A 9 -18.60 7.70 23.05
N LEU A 10 -17.64 7.43 23.94
CA LEU A 10 -16.30 7.99 23.86
C LEU A 10 -15.55 7.42 22.64
N LEU A 11 -15.65 6.12 22.42
CA LEU A 11 -14.98 5.41 21.33
C LEU A 11 -15.47 5.86 19.95
N ASP A 12 -16.76 6.18 19.85
CA ASP A 12 -17.43 6.62 18.61
C ASP A 12 -17.34 8.14 18.36
N ALA A 13 -16.69 8.90 19.25
CA ALA A 13 -16.65 10.35 19.12
C ALA A 13 -15.86 10.78 17.87
N GLU A 14 -16.50 11.59 17.01
CA GLU A 14 -15.87 12.18 15.81
C GLU A 14 -14.60 12.99 16.15
N TYR A 15 -14.48 13.46 17.39
CA TYR A 15 -13.28 14.10 17.89
C TYR A 15 -11.99 13.32 17.59
N TRP A 16 -12.04 12.00 17.70
CA TRP A 16 -10.88 11.13 17.50
C TRP A 16 -10.47 10.95 16.05
N THR A 17 -11.32 11.34 15.10
CA THR A 17 -10.97 11.26 13.68
C THR A 17 -10.06 12.41 13.26
N ARG A 18 -9.92 13.48 14.06
CA ARG A 18 -9.13 14.66 13.67
C ARG A 18 -7.63 14.39 13.78
N LYS A 19 -6.83 14.65 12.75
CA LYS A 19 -5.40 14.33 12.77
C LYS A 19 -4.59 15.12 13.81
N TRP A 20 -4.87 16.40 14.03
CA TRP A 20 -4.10 17.21 14.99
C TRP A 20 -4.22 16.71 16.44
N ILE A 21 -5.31 16.01 16.80
CA ILE A 21 -5.49 15.47 18.15
C ILE A 21 -4.42 14.45 18.51
N ILE A 22 -3.83 13.82 17.50
CA ILE A 22 -2.78 12.83 17.63
C ILE A 22 -1.61 13.45 18.41
N GLN A 23 -1.15 14.63 18.01
CA GLN A 23 -0.04 15.33 18.67
C GLN A 23 -0.36 15.64 20.13
N GLU A 24 -1.51 16.23 20.40
CA GLU A 24 -1.90 16.59 21.77
C GLU A 24 -2.02 15.35 22.65
N THR A 25 -2.64 14.30 22.12
CA THR A 25 -2.90 13.05 22.82
C THR A 25 -1.61 12.32 23.16
N VAL A 26 -0.60 12.34 22.29
CA VAL A 26 0.65 11.61 22.54
C VAL A 26 1.69 12.44 23.29
N LEU A 27 1.78 13.74 23.00
CA LEU A 27 2.75 14.62 23.64
C LEU A 27 2.33 15.04 25.05
N ALA A 28 1.04 14.95 25.40
CA ALA A 28 0.58 15.25 26.75
C ALA A 28 1.27 14.36 27.79
N PHE A 29 1.70 14.92 28.91
CA PHE A 29 2.25 14.14 30.03
C PHE A 29 1.17 13.27 30.69
N THR A 30 -0.01 13.83 30.89
CA THR A 30 -1.22 13.17 31.39
C THR A 30 -2.40 13.55 30.52
N LEU A 31 -3.23 12.57 30.16
CA LEU A 31 -4.47 12.80 29.42
C LEU A 31 -5.63 12.19 30.19
N ILE A 32 -6.55 13.05 30.62
CA ILE A 32 -7.78 12.68 31.31
C ILE A 32 -8.93 13.04 30.37
N LEU A 33 -9.76 12.06 30.05
CA LEU A 33 -10.93 12.21 29.21
C LEU A 33 -12.12 12.52 30.13
N GLN A 34 -12.63 13.74 30.03
CA GLN A 34 -13.82 14.17 30.77
C GLN A 34 -15.07 13.78 29.99
N LEU A 35 -15.86 12.87 30.58
CA LEU A 35 -17.20 12.52 30.17
C LEU A 35 -18.18 13.17 31.16
N SER A 36 -19.46 13.26 30.80
CA SER A 36 -20.47 14.07 31.53
C SER A 36 -20.42 13.98 33.05
N ASP A 37 -20.33 12.77 33.61
CA ASP A 37 -20.31 12.48 35.05
C ASP A 37 -19.13 11.58 35.46
N PHE A 38 -18.15 11.40 34.59
CA PHE A 38 -17.06 10.45 34.78
C PHE A 38 -15.77 10.93 34.10
N GLU A 39 -14.63 10.59 34.69
CA GLU A 39 -13.32 10.87 34.12
C GLU A 39 -12.54 9.56 33.97
N ILE A 40 -11.88 9.38 32.83
CA ILE A 40 -11.01 8.23 32.59
C ILE A 40 -9.66 8.69 32.08
N SER A 41 -8.59 8.18 32.68
CA SER A 41 -7.26 8.42 32.12
C SER A 41 -7.07 7.63 30.82
N MET A 42 -6.34 8.18 29.86
CA MET A 42 -6.02 7.47 28.63
C MET A 42 -5.25 6.16 28.88
N HIS A 43 -4.48 6.11 29.98
CA HIS A 43 -3.80 4.91 30.43
C HIS A 43 -4.78 3.82 30.89
N ASP A 44 -5.79 4.18 31.68
CA ASP A 44 -6.83 3.25 32.11
C ASP A 44 -7.66 2.76 30.93
N LEU A 45 -7.99 3.64 29.98
CA LEU A 45 -8.65 3.24 28.73
C LEU A 45 -7.81 2.20 27.98
N ALA A 46 -6.51 2.45 27.81
CA ALA A 46 -5.60 1.51 27.15
C ALA A 46 -5.51 0.16 27.87
N ASN A 47 -5.54 0.15 29.21
CA ASN A 47 -5.53 -1.08 30.01
C ASN A 47 -6.85 -1.86 29.89
N ILE A 48 -7.98 -1.15 29.84
CA ILE A 48 -9.30 -1.76 29.58
C ILE A 48 -9.30 -2.41 28.20
N LEU A 49 -8.85 -1.70 27.17
CA LEU A 49 -8.74 -2.23 25.81
C LEU A 49 -7.83 -3.46 25.78
N ALA A 50 -6.64 -3.41 26.38
CA ALA A 50 -5.74 -4.56 26.48
C ALA A 50 -6.37 -5.78 27.19
N ALA A 51 -7.17 -5.53 28.23
CA ALA A 51 -7.81 -6.58 28.98
C ALA A 51 -8.90 -7.29 28.15
N LEU A 52 -9.48 -6.60 27.18
CA LEU A 52 -10.42 -7.17 26.20
C LEU A 52 -9.70 -8.05 25.16
N GLU A 53 -8.43 -7.77 24.85
CA GLU A 53 -7.63 -8.54 23.88
C GLU A 53 -7.24 -9.92 24.39
N ARG A 54 -7.14 -10.10 25.71
CA ARG A 54 -6.68 -11.37 26.28
C ARG A 54 -7.66 -12.47 25.89
N PRO A 55 -7.24 -13.50 25.13
CA PRO A 55 -8.12 -14.53 24.61
C PRO A 55 -8.70 -15.33 25.78
N ARG A 56 -9.87 -14.91 26.23
CA ARG A 56 -10.83 -15.82 26.85
C ARG A 56 -11.40 -16.63 25.69
N ASN A 57 -11.78 -17.88 25.93
CA ASN A 57 -12.42 -18.77 24.95
C ASN A 57 -13.77 -18.20 24.45
N LEU A 58 -13.73 -17.04 23.79
CA LEU A 58 -14.85 -16.28 23.26
C LEU A 58 -14.91 -16.66 21.78
N GLY A 59 -16.07 -17.14 21.33
CA GLY A 59 -16.24 -17.63 19.96
C GLY A 59 -16.01 -16.55 18.89
N ARG A 60 -16.00 -16.94 17.60
CA ARG A 60 -15.72 -16.07 16.44
C ARG A 60 -16.45 -14.71 16.44
N LEU A 61 -17.69 -14.63 16.90
CA LEU A 61 -18.42 -13.34 16.94
C LEU A 61 -17.74 -12.29 17.82
N TYR A 62 -16.98 -12.71 18.84
CA TYR A 62 -16.24 -11.80 19.71
C TYR A 62 -14.91 -11.37 19.11
N SER A 63 -14.28 -12.18 18.24
CA SER A 63 -13.05 -11.75 17.56
C SER A 63 -13.33 -10.59 16.63
N ASP A 64 -14.44 -10.66 15.87
CA ASP A 64 -14.80 -9.61 14.90
C ASP A 64 -15.03 -8.26 15.62
N ILE A 65 -15.75 -8.28 16.74
CA ILE A 65 -16.01 -7.07 17.55
C ILE A 65 -14.71 -6.51 18.15
N LEU A 66 -13.78 -7.38 18.57
CA LEU A 66 -12.49 -6.93 19.11
C LEU A 66 -11.63 -6.29 18.02
N GLU A 67 -11.61 -6.86 16.81
CA GLU A 67 -10.94 -6.29 15.65
C GLU A 67 -11.54 -4.92 15.30
N ASP A 68 -12.87 -4.80 15.27
CA ASP A 68 -13.57 -3.54 15.03
C ASP A 68 -13.18 -2.48 16.10
N LEU A 69 -13.18 -2.86 17.37
CA LEU A 69 -12.80 -1.97 18.48
C LEU A 69 -11.33 -1.51 18.38
N GLN A 70 -10.42 -2.40 18.00
CA GLN A 70 -9.00 -2.08 17.82
C GLN A 70 -8.75 -1.18 16.61
N SER A 71 -9.61 -1.26 15.59
CA SER A 71 -9.53 -0.39 14.42
C SER A 71 -9.88 1.08 14.73
N LEU A 72 -10.57 1.33 15.85
CA LEU A 72 -11.01 2.68 16.24
C LEU A 72 -9.80 3.61 16.48
N PRO A 73 -9.84 4.86 15.98
CA PRO A 73 -8.77 5.83 16.14
C PRO A 73 -8.26 6.00 17.58
N VAL A 74 -9.19 6.15 18.54
CA VAL A 74 -8.85 6.33 19.96
C VAL A 74 -8.23 5.09 20.58
N ALA A 75 -8.65 3.89 20.16
CA ALA A 75 -8.09 2.64 20.66
C ALA A 75 -6.62 2.51 20.24
N ARG A 76 -6.32 2.80 18.97
CA ARG A 76 -4.95 2.86 18.44
C ARG A 76 -4.10 3.90 19.19
N LEU A 77 -4.63 5.10 19.42
CA LEU A 77 -3.94 6.15 20.18
C LEU A 77 -3.67 5.75 21.64
N ALA A 78 -4.64 5.11 22.30
CA ALA A 78 -4.52 4.67 23.67
C ALA A 78 -3.45 3.57 23.81
N ALA A 79 -3.49 2.57 22.91
CA ALA A 79 -2.50 1.51 22.84
C ALA A 79 -1.10 2.07 22.60
N TYR A 80 -0.93 2.92 21.59
CA TYR A 80 0.36 3.54 21.27
C TYR A 80 0.94 4.34 22.45
N ARG A 81 0.11 5.14 23.14
CA ARG A 81 0.53 5.92 24.30
C ARG A 81 0.97 5.03 25.46
N ARG A 82 0.22 3.96 25.73
CA ARG A 82 0.55 2.97 26.76
C ARG A 82 1.91 2.34 26.47
N ASP A 83 2.10 1.88 25.25
CA ASP A 83 3.34 1.22 24.82
C ASP A 83 4.53 2.17 24.97
N ARG A 84 4.41 3.40 24.46
CA ARG A 84 5.41 4.46 24.66
C ARG A 84 5.73 4.72 26.14
N SER A 85 4.73 4.75 27.02
CA SER A 85 4.93 4.95 28.47
C SER A 85 5.67 3.80 29.15
N GLN A 86 5.55 2.59 28.62
CA GLN A 86 6.22 1.39 29.12
C GLN A 86 7.65 1.26 28.57
N GLY A 87 8.10 2.21 27.76
CA GLY A 87 9.40 2.17 27.12
C GLY A 87 9.50 1.10 26.02
N THR A 88 8.37 0.54 25.57
CA THR A 88 8.37 -0.16 24.28
C THR A 88 8.47 0.93 23.22
N ALA A 89 9.57 0.90 22.47
CA ALA A 89 9.79 1.86 21.39
C ALA A 89 8.69 1.64 20.34
N GLY A 90 7.64 2.48 20.39
CA GLY A 90 6.75 2.64 19.25
C GLY A 90 7.57 3.05 18.04
N SER A 91 7.09 2.74 16.83
CA SER A 91 7.84 3.14 15.64
C SER A 91 7.97 4.67 15.59
N GLU A 92 9.21 5.14 15.54
CA GLU A 92 9.56 6.55 15.31
C GLU A 92 9.74 6.84 13.81
N LEU A 93 9.24 5.94 12.95
CA LEU A 93 9.37 6.03 11.50
C LEU A 93 8.08 6.55 10.89
N LEU A 94 8.20 7.55 10.04
CA LEU A 94 7.08 8.12 9.28
C LEU A 94 6.41 7.05 8.43
N SER A 95 7.18 6.12 7.86
CA SER A 95 6.70 5.00 7.05
C SER A 95 5.68 4.12 7.77
N ASP A 96 5.79 4.00 9.08
CA ASP A 96 4.93 3.13 9.88
C ASP A 96 3.74 3.92 10.45
N LEU A 97 3.97 5.19 10.79
CA LEU A 97 2.95 6.09 11.32
C LEU A 97 1.93 6.50 10.25
N LEU A 98 2.35 6.68 8.99
CA LEU A 98 1.46 7.11 7.91
C LEU A 98 0.28 6.14 7.69
N PRO A 99 0.50 4.82 7.47
CA PRO A 99 -0.60 3.86 7.37
C PRO A 99 -1.44 3.79 8.65
N LEU A 100 -0.80 3.84 9.82
CA LEU A 100 -1.47 3.72 11.12
C LEU A 100 -2.52 4.81 11.33
N TYR A 101 -2.25 6.03 10.86
CA TYR A 101 -3.13 7.19 11.03
C TYR A 101 -3.76 7.66 9.72
N ARG A 102 -3.87 6.81 8.70
CA ARG A 102 -4.41 7.19 7.39
C ARG A 102 -5.87 7.67 7.45
N ASP A 103 -6.69 7.05 8.32
CA ASP A 103 -8.14 7.30 8.36
C ASP A 103 -8.50 8.60 9.12
N HIS A 104 -7.50 9.31 9.65
CA HIS A 104 -7.71 10.56 10.36
C HIS A 104 -7.87 11.71 9.37
N GLN A 105 -8.89 12.53 9.59
CA GLN A 105 -9.25 13.68 8.78
C GLN A 105 -8.30 14.86 9.03
N CYS A 106 -7.92 15.52 7.94
CA CYS A 106 -7.14 16.74 7.92
C CYS A 106 -7.87 17.83 7.15
N GLY A 107 -7.65 19.10 7.54
CA GLY A 107 -8.11 20.24 6.75
C GLY A 107 -7.20 20.51 5.54
N ALA A 108 -5.89 20.27 5.71
CA ALA A 108 -4.89 20.36 4.66
C ALA A 108 -4.23 18.98 4.46
N TYR A 109 -3.94 18.60 3.22
CA TYR A 109 -3.36 17.28 2.95
C TYR A 109 -1.97 17.10 3.58
N GLN A 110 -1.23 18.20 3.74
CA GLN A 110 0.09 18.21 4.36
C GLN A 110 0.05 17.77 5.83
N ASP A 111 -1.06 18.04 6.53
CA ASP A 111 -1.23 17.67 7.94
C ASP A 111 -1.16 16.15 8.15
N HIS A 112 -1.43 15.34 7.12
CA HIS A 112 -1.29 13.90 7.24
C HIS A 112 0.15 13.47 7.57
N VAL A 113 1.15 14.25 7.16
CA VAL A 113 2.56 14.07 7.48
C VAL A 113 2.99 15.01 8.61
N TYR A 114 2.68 16.31 8.53
CA TYR A 114 3.19 17.30 9.48
C TYR A 114 2.61 17.14 10.89
N ALA A 115 1.41 16.59 11.05
CA ALA A 115 0.90 16.21 12.37
C ALA A 115 1.75 15.09 13.02
N LEU A 116 2.52 14.32 12.26
CA LEU A 116 3.41 13.28 12.77
C LEU A 116 4.86 13.78 12.96
N TYR A 117 5.15 15.03 12.59
CA TYR A 117 6.50 15.59 12.52
C TYR A 117 7.29 15.51 13.84
N ASN A 118 6.63 15.70 14.98
CA ASN A 118 7.29 15.64 16.28
C ASN A 118 7.62 14.20 16.74
N TRP A 119 7.19 13.18 15.99
CA TRP A 119 7.35 11.78 16.36
C TRP A 119 8.42 11.07 15.55
N ILE A 120 8.76 11.61 14.39
CA ILE A 120 9.75 11.07 13.46
C ILE A 120 11.19 11.39 13.89
N GLY A 121 11.46 11.25 15.19
CA GLY A 121 12.80 11.32 15.77
C GLY A 121 13.61 12.57 15.43
N ALA A 122 14.93 12.35 15.26
CA ALA A 122 15.91 13.39 14.95
C ALA A 122 15.96 13.74 13.45
N HIS A 123 15.58 12.81 12.57
CA HIS A 123 15.62 13.01 11.12
C HIS A 123 14.55 13.99 10.62
N ARG A 124 13.54 14.34 11.43
CA ARG A 124 12.54 15.38 11.11
C ARG A 124 13.12 16.66 10.50
N VAL A 125 14.33 17.05 10.89
CA VAL A 125 15.02 18.26 10.39
C VAL A 125 15.25 18.26 8.88
N TYR A 126 15.15 17.11 8.22
CA TYR A 126 15.30 16.96 6.78
C TYR A 126 13.96 17.04 6.02
N LEU A 127 12.84 17.27 6.71
CA LEU A 127 11.54 17.47 6.11
C LEU A 127 11.08 18.92 6.35
N ASP A 128 11.27 19.79 5.36
CA ASP A 128 10.77 21.16 5.40
C ASP A 128 9.24 21.22 5.51
N VAL A 129 8.75 22.01 6.45
CA VAL A 129 7.32 22.25 6.66
C VAL A 129 6.90 23.49 5.89
N ASP A 130 6.22 23.29 4.77
CA ASP A 130 5.66 24.36 3.96
C ASP A 130 4.25 23.97 3.47
N TYR A 131 3.27 24.81 3.83
CA TYR A 131 1.85 24.64 3.49
C TYR A 131 1.47 25.29 2.16
N GLU A 132 2.34 26.13 1.60
CA GLU A 132 2.13 26.76 0.29
C GLU A 132 2.62 25.86 -0.85
N GLN A 133 3.34 24.77 -0.55
CA GLN A 133 3.80 23.81 -1.54
C GLN A 133 2.65 23.20 -2.33
N HIS A 134 2.93 22.96 -3.62
CA HIS A 134 2.07 22.17 -4.48
C HIS A 134 2.17 20.67 -4.11
N ALA A 135 1.06 19.93 -4.21
CA ALA A 135 0.96 18.54 -3.76
C ALA A 135 2.05 17.63 -4.33
N LEU A 136 2.44 17.79 -5.60
CA LEU A 136 3.51 17.02 -6.22
C LEU A 136 4.90 17.29 -5.63
N VAL A 137 5.20 18.55 -5.35
CA VAL A 137 6.50 18.93 -4.75
C VAL A 137 6.56 18.37 -3.34
N TRP A 138 5.47 18.55 -2.58
CA TRP A 138 5.32 17.98 -1.25
C TRP A 138 5.48 16.45 -1.25
N HIS A 139 4.83 15.77 -2.20
CA HIS A 139 4.95 14.33 -2.39
C HIS A 139 6.38 13.88 -2.69
N GLY A 140 7.04 14.53 -3.65
CA GLY A 140 8.42 14.22 -4.00
C GLY A 140 9.34 14.42 -2.80
N GLN A 141 9.15 15.49 -2.03
CA GLN A 141 9.89 15.76 -0.81
C GLN A 141 9.67 14.66 0.25
N VAL A 142 8.42 14.26 0.51
CA VAL A 142 8.11 13.21 1.49
C VAL A 142 8.67 11.85 1.06
N LEU A 143 8.53 11.47 -0.21
CA LEU A 143 9.06 10.19 -0.71
C LEU A 143 10.59 10.15 -0.68
N SER A 144 11.25 11.25 -1.06
CA SER A 144 12.71 11.36 -0.99
C SER A 144 13.20 11.27 0.46
N PHE A 145 12.52 11.97 1.38
CA PHE A 145 12.79 11.89 2.82
C PHE A 145 12.70 10.45 3.34
N LEU A 146 11.62 9.74 2.98
CA LEU A 146 11.40 8.35 3.38
C LEU A 146 12.52 7.44 2.84
N GLU A 147 12.91 7.58 1.58
CA GLU A 147 13.96 6.74 1.00
C GLU A 147 15.36 7.00 1.58
N GLU A 148 15.68 8.27 1.87
CA GLU A 148 16.99 8.69 2.37
C GLU A 148 17.15 8.40 3.86
N HIS A 149 16.11 8.67 4.67
CA HIS A 149 16.19 8.61 6.13
C HIS A 149 15.51 7.39 6.74
N GLU A 150 14.67 6.68 5.98
CA GLU A 150 13.96 5.47 6.44
C GLU A 150 14.12 4.32 5.43
N PRO A 151 15.36 3.87 5.11
CA PRO A 151 15.62 2.94 4.00
C PRO A 151 14.85 1.60 4.07
N GLN A 152 14.44 1.17 5.25
CA GLN A 152 13.54 0.03 5.47
C GLN A 152 12.19 0.17 4.74
N CYS A 153 11.75 1.39 4.43
CA CYS A 153 10.48 1.66 3.77
C CYS A 153 10.54 1.47 2.24
N ARG A 154 11.73 1.33 1.62
CA ARG A 154 11.88 1.15 0.15
C ARG A 154 11.02 0.02 -0.38
N ASN A 155 10.94 -1.03 0.42
CA ASN A 155 10.10 -2.20 0.25
C ASN A 155 8.60 -1.84 0.08
N ASN A 156 8.11 -0.82 0.80
CA ASN A 156 6.71 -0.38 0.82
C ASN A 156 6.47 0.92 0.06
N LEU A 157 7.47 1.47 -0.62
CA LEU A 157 7.42 2.84 -1.12
C LEU A 157 6.31 3.04 -2.16
N VAL A 158 6.00 2.02 -2.96
CA VAL A 158 4.86 2.01 -3.88
C VAL A 158 3.52 2.15 -3.13
N SER A 159 3.36 1.44 -2.01
CA SER A 159 2.15 1.52 -1.20
C SER A 159 2.04 2.85 -0.47
N LEU A 160 3.15 3.38 0.04
CA LEU A 160 3.22 4.70 0.66
C LEU A 160 2.94 5.81 -0.34
N ALA A 161 3.46 5.71 -1.56
CA ALA A 161 3.13 6.64 -2.64
C ALA A 161 1.62 6.63 -2.93
N HIS A 162 1.01 5.45 -3.10
CA HIS A 162 -0.44 5.36 -3.29
C HIS A 162 -1.22 5.99 -2.13
N LEU A 163 -0.81 5.69 -0.89
CA LEU A 163 -1.40 6.28 0.31
C LEU A 163 -1.33 7.80 0.25
N LEU A 164 -0.14 8.40 0.04
CA LEU A 164 0.01 9.85 -0.06
C LEU A 164 -0.87 10.45 -1.15
N ALA A 165 -0.93 9.83 -2.34
CA ALA A 165 -1.82 10.28 -3.41
C ALA A 165 -3.28 10.33 -2.95
N SER A 166 -3.75 9.26 -2.30
CA SER A 166 -5.13 9.18 -1.79
C SER A 166 -5.44 10.26 -0.75
N LEU A 167 -4.46 10.62 0.08
CA LEU A 167 -4.61 11.63 1.13
C LEU A 167 -4.71 13.05 0.57
N THR A 168 -4.15 13.32 -0.60
CA THR A 168 -4.28 14.62 -1.27
C THR A 168 -5.58 14.79 -2.05
N GLY A 169 -6.36 13.71 -2.22
CA GLY A 169 -7.51 13.69 -3.12
C GLY A 169 -7.15 13.86 -4.61
N GLN A 170 -5.86 13.89 -4.96
CA GLN A 170 -5.39 13.99 -6.33
C GLN A 170 -5.19 12.59 -6.93
N HIS A 171 -6.27 12.02 -7.46
CA HIS A 171 -6.21 10.78 -8.24
C HIS A 171 -5.44 10.94 -9.57
N ASP A 172 -5.24 12.18 -10.02
CA ASP A 172 -4.75 12.51 -11.35
C ASP A 172 -3.28 12.94 -11.40
N LEU A 173 -2.50 12.62 -10.35
CA LEU A 173 -1.05 12.87 -10.33
C LEU A 173 -0.31 12.14 -11.45
N SER A 174 -0.92 11.08 -12.01
CA SER A 174 -0.41 10.37 -13.20
C SER A 174 -0.54 11.18 -14.50
N ARG A 175 -1.38 12.22 -14.54
CA ARG A 175 -1.53 13.13 -15.69
C ARG A 175 -0.64 14.37 -15.61
N MET A 176 0.24 14.42 -14.63
CA MET A 176 1.27 15.45 -14.59
C MET A 176 2.05 15.41 -15.91
N PRO A 177 2.30 16.56 -16.54
CA PRO A 177 3.10 16.59 -17.74
C PRO A 177 4.44 15.96 -17.40
N SER A 178 4.74 14.83 -18.04
CA SER A 178 6.07 14.24 -18.11
C SER A 178 6.94 15.14 -19.00
N GLY A 179 7.06 16.39 -18.56
CA GLY A 179 7.96 17.36 -19.16
C GLY A 179 9.39 16.90 -18.89
N PRO A 180 10.34 17.24 -19.78
CA PRO A 180 11.76 16.91 -19.65
C PRO A 180 12.46 17.72 -18.54
N GLN A 181 11.75 18.06 -17.46
CA GLN A 181 12.31 18.77 -16.32
C GLN A 181 13.17 17.77 -15.54
N LYS A 182 14.45 17.74 -15.92
CA LYS A 182 15.53 16.84 -15.48
C LYS A 182 15.81 16.77 -13.97
N ASP A 183 15.10 17.53 -13.15
CA ASP A 183 15.30 17.62 -11.70
C ASP A 183 14.11 17.02 -10.93
N THR A 184 13.41 16.05 -11.51
CA THR A 184 12.46 15.25 -10.73
C THR A 184 13.25 14.34 -9.80
N ALA A 185 12.96 14.45 -8.50
CA ALA A 185 13.50 13.53 -7.52
C ALA A 185 13.25 12.09 -7.99
N GLN A 186 14.32 11.30 -8.04
CA GLN A 186 14.23 9.88 -8.33
C GLN A 186 14.07 9.12 -7.03
N THR A 187 13.27 8.05 -7.10
CA THR A 187 13.01 7.18 -5.97
C THR A 187 13.09 5.71 -6.38
N THR A 188 13.48 4.86 -5.43
CA THR A 188 13.65 3.43 -5.65
C THR A 188 12.47 2.63 -5.09
N ALA A 189 11.75 1.92 -5.96
CA ALA A 189 10.77 0.90 -5.57
C ALA A 189 11.39 -0.50 -5.71
N ARG A 190 11.14 -1.39 -4.73
CA ARG A 190 11.59 -2.79 -4.81
C ARG A 190 10.48 -3.73 -5.28
N ALA A 191 10.72 -4.42 -6.38
CA ALA A 191 9.87 -5.49 -6.89
C ALA A 191 10.39 -6.87 -6.44
N PHE A 192 9.48 -7.78 -6.09
CA PHE A 192 9.80 -9.17 -5.74
C PHE A 192 9.36 -10.12 -6.84
N ASP A 193 10.28 -10.95 -7.31
CA ASP A 193 10.05 -11.95 -8.33
C ASP A 193 9.30 -13.14 -7.73
N ARG A 194 8.06 -13.35 -8.15
CA ARG A 194 7.25 -14.49 -7.75
C ARG A 194 7.55 -15.74 -8.57
N GLY A 195 8.47 -15.72 -9.53
CA GLY A 195 8.81 -16.88 -10.35
C GLY A 195 8.30 -16.80 -11.79
N ARG A 196 8.51 -17.89 -12.54
CA ARG A 196 8.12 -17.99 -13.94
C ARG A 196 6.68 -18.47 -14.04
N LEU A 197 5.92 -17.87 -14.94
CA LEU A 197 4.56 -18.32 -15.21
C LEU A 197 4.53 -19.41 -16.28
N GLU A 198 3.60 -20.33 -16.08
CA GLU A 198 3.18 -21.33 -17.05
C GLU A 198 1.73 -21.02 -17.44
N MET A 199 1.49 -20.83 -18.74
CA MET A 199 0.16 -20.59 -19.27
C MET A 199 -0.67 -21.88 -19.17
N TYR A 200 -1.89 -21.74 -18.66
CA TYR A 200 -2.83 -22.85 -18.52
C TYR A 200 -4.06 -22.60 -19.39
N GLU A 201 -4.64 -23.69 -19.89
CA GLU A 201 -5.93 -23.63 -20.57
C GLU A 201 -7.04 -23.24 -19.60
N ASP A 202 -8.09 -22.62 -20.16
CA ASP A 202 -9.24 -22.26 -19.38
C ASP A 202 -9.96 -23.50 -18.84
N CYS A 203 -10.28 -23.44 -17.56
CA CYS A 203 -10.89 -24.55 -16.84
C CYS A 203 -11.98 -24.05 -15.88
N ILE A 204 -12.59 -24.99 -15.15
CA ILE A 204 -13.63 -24.67 -14.16
C ILE A 204 -13.07 -23.72 -13.09
N ASN A 205 -11.80 -23.91 -12.69
CA ASN A 205 -11.15 -23.05 -11.70
C ASN A 205 -11.00 -21.61 -12.22
N SER A 206 -10.45 -21.41 -13.43
CA SER A 206 -10.29 -20.07 -13.99
C SER A 206 -11.64 -19.37 -14.20
N THR A 207 -12.68 -20.12 -14.56
CA THR A 207 -14.06 -19.61 -14.66
C THR A 207 -14.62 -19.21 -13.29
N SER A 208 -14.32 -19.95 -12.23
CA SER A 208 -14.72 -19.62 -10.86
C SER A 208 -14.02 -18.35 -10.37
N LEU A 209 -12.70 -18.26 -10.54
CA LEU A 209 -11.90 -17.09 -10.18
C LEU A 209 -12.38 -15.82 -10.89
N ARG A 210 -12.73 -15.90 -12.19
CA ARG A 210 -13.30 -14.77 -12.94
C ARG A 210 -14.61 -14.24 -12.37
N LYS A 211 -15.37 -15.05 -11.61
CA LYS A 211 -16.61 -14.61 -10.96
C LYS A 211 -16.35 -13.88 -9.65
N SER A 212 -15.24 -14.16 -8.98
CA SER A 212 -14.86 -13.55 -7.70
C SER A 212 -14.01 -12.28 -7.85
N VAL A 213 -13.54 -11.97 -9.05
CA VAL A 213 -12.79 -10.75 -9.33
C VAL A 213 -13.61 -9.69 -10.06
N GLU A 214 -13.11 -8.46 -10.01
CA GLU A 214 -13.59 -7.35 -10.79
C GLU A 214 -12.92 -7.26 -12.16
N SER A 215 -13.41 -6.35 -13.01
CA SER A 215 -12.73 -6.02 -14.28
C SER A 215 -11.38 -5.38 -13.99
N LEU A 216 -10.37 -5.72 -14.77
CA LEU A 216 -8.98 -5.30 -14.53
C LEU A 216 -8.52 -4.35 -15.63
N HIS A 217 -8.09 -3.13 -15.27
CA HIS A 217 -7.32 -2.29 -16.17
C HIS A 217 -5.97 -2.97 -16.49
N PRO A 218 -5.35 -2.82 -17.67
CA PRO A 218 -4.03 -3.40 -17.91
C PRO A 218 -2.92 -2.79 -17.05
N GLY A 219 -3.11 -1.57 -16.56
CA GLY A 219 -2.13 -0.86 -15.73
C GLY A 219 -1.05 -0.18 -16.58
N VAL A 220 0.09 0.12 -15.97
CA VAL A 220 1.28 0.62 -16.67
C VAL A 220 1.81 -0.39 -17.68
N CYS A 221 2.21 0.13 -18.84
CA CYS A 221 2.85 -0.63 -19.92
C CYS A 221 4.22 -0.02 -20.21
N TRP A 222 5.27 -0.59 -19.63
CA TRP A 222 6.62 0.00 -19.67
C TRP A 222 7.64 -0.94 -20.29
N ALA A 223 8.68 -0.37 -20.88
CA ALA A 223 9.96 -1.03 -21.05
C ALA A 223 10.95 -0.47 -20.02
N LEU A 224 11.71 -1.37 -19.41
CA LEU A 224 12.72 -1.04 -18.44
C LEU A 224 14.08 -1.51 -18.96
N GLY A 225 15.05 -0.60 -18.96
CA GLY A 225 16.46 -0.90 -19.20
C GLY A 225 17.19 -1.09 -17.89
N LYS A 226 18.17 -1.98 -17.86
CA LYS A 226 19.05 -2.13 -16.70
C LYS A 226 20.16 -1.07 -16.75
N ASP A 227 20.25 -0.23 -15.73
CA ASP A 227 21.35 0.72 -15.53
C ASP A 227 22.01 0.44 -14.17
N ALA A 228 23.28 0.05 -14.20
CA ALA A 228 23.99 -0.51 -13.05
C ALA A 228 23.18 -1.64 -12.37
N ASP A 229 22.77 -1.44 -11.12
CA ASP A 229 22.02 -2.40 -10.31
C ASP A 229 20.51 -2.09 -10.23
N CYS A 230 20.03 -1.08 -10.97
CA CYS A 230 18.62 -0.68 -10.97
C CYS A 230 17.98 -0.78 -12.36
N TRP A 231 16.66 -0.95 -12.38
CA TRP A 231 15.85 -0.89 -13.58
C TRP A 231 15.27 0.51 -13.73
N GLN A 232 15.43 1.11 -14.91
CA GLN A 232 14.91 2.44 -15.22
C GLN A 232 13.91 2.37 -16.36
N VAL A 233 12.89 3.24 -16.32
CA VAL A 233 11.90 3.35 -17.39
C VAL A 233 12.55 3.93 -18.64
N THR A 234 12.64 3.14 -19.71
CA THR A 234 13.20 3.56 -21.01
C THR A 234 12.12 3.92 -22.00
N GLU A 235 10.97 3.24 -21.95
CA GLU A 235 9.83 3.48 -22.83
C GLU A 235 8.53 3.41 -22.02
N ARG A 236 7.66 4.39 -22.25
CA ARG A 236 6.28 4.40 -21.75
C ARG A 236 5.38 4.17 -22.96
N ALA A 237 4.66 3.06 -22.99
CA ALA A 237 3.61 2.93 -23.98
C ALA A 237 2.44 3.83 -23.58
N ASP A 238 1.81 4.50 -24.55
CA ASP A 238 0.59 5.27 -24.36
C ASP A 238 -0.55 4.32 -23.95
N SER A 239 -0.59 3.99 -22.66
CA SER A 239 -1.58 3.08 -22.06
C SER A 239 -2.94 3.75 -21.89
N SER A 240 -3.05 5.03 -22.28
CA SER A 240 -4.25 5.87 -22.16
C SER A 240 -5.48 5.33 -22.87
N THR A 241 -5.28 4.41 -23.81
CA THR A 241 -6.35 3.85 -24.66
C THR A 241 -6.85 2.48 -24.19
N LEU A 242 -6.26 1.89 -23.16
CA LEU A 242 -6.59 0.52 -22.79
C LEU A 242 -7.82 0.45 -21.87
N GLU A 243 -8.98 0.27 -22.49
CA GLU A 243 -10.24 -0.01 -21.78
C GLU A 243 -10.07 -1.13 -20.76
N ARG A 244 -10.78 -1.01 -19.63
CA ARG A 244 -10.83 -2.05 -18.60
C ARG A 244 -11.23 -3.38 -19.23
N ILE A 245 -10.45 -4.41 -18.93
CA ILE A 245 -10.74 -5.74 -19.43
C ILE A 245 -11.76 -6.38 -18.51
N SER A 246 -12.94 -6.63 -19.08
CA SER A 246 -14.05 -7.28 -18.37
C SER A 246 -13.57 -8.57 -17.71
N ARG A 247 -14.02 -8.84 -16.49
CA ARG A 247 -13.72 -10.10 -15.76
C ARG A 247 -14.00 -11.36 -16.59
N ARG A 248 -14.97 -11.30 -17.53
CA ARG A 248 -15.31 -12.42 -18.44
C ARG A 248 -14.27 -12.64 -19.53
N VAL A 249 -13.45 -11.63 -19.84
CA VAL A 249 -12.51 -11.58 -20.95
C VAL A 249 -11.07 -11.42 -20.45
N LEU A 250 -10.82 -11.62 -19.14
CA LEU A 250 -9.45 -11.75 -18.62
C LEU A 250 -8.75 -12.85 -19.41
N ARG A 251 -7.74 -12.44 -20.18
CA ARG A 251 -7.32 -13.11 -21.41
C ARG A 251 -6.57 -14.39 -21.16
N SER A 252 -5.92 -14.49 -20.00
CA SER A 252 -4.99 -15.59 -19.75
C SER A 252 -5.07 -16.03 -18.30
N TYR A 253 -5.16 -17.35 -18.13
CA TYR A 253 -5.02 -18.05 -16.85
C TYR A 253 -3.64 -18.70 -16.80
N PHE A 254 -2.99 -18.66 -15.64
CA PHE A 254 -1.64 -19.18 -15.48
C PHE A 254 -1.38 -19.73 -14.08
N ARG A 255 -0.26 -20.45 -13.98
CA ARG A 255 0.30 -20.94 -12.72
C ARG A 255 1.70 -20.39 -12.53
N VAL A 256 2.12 -20.23 -11.28
CA VAL A 256 3.50 -19.98 -10.87
C VAL A 256 3.92 -21.14 -9.96
N PRO A 257 4.49 -22.21 -10.54
CA PRO A 257 4.70 -23.48 -9.84
C PRO A 257 5.59 -23.36 -8.59
N GLU A 258 6.61 -22.51 -8.64
CA GLU A 258 7.63 -22.35 -7.60
C GLU A 258 7.03 -21.95 -6.25
N HIS A 259 5.91 -21.22 -6.28
CA HIS A 259 5.23 -20.73 -5.07
C HIS A 259 3.82 -21.26 -4.92
N SER A 260 3.43 -22.25 -5.72
CA SER A 260 2.05 -22.77 -5.74
C SER A 260 1.02 -21.63 -5.85
N LEU A 261 1.23 -20.72 -6.79
CA LEU A 261 0.29 -19.65 -7.08
C LEU A 261 -0.40 -19.89 -8.42
N CYS A 262 -1.57 -19.29 -8.59
CA CYS A 262 -2.21 -19.14 -9.89
C CYS A 262 -2.69 -17.72 -10.10
N GLY A 263 -3.00 -17.34 -11.34
CA GLY A 263 -3.39 -15.97 -11.61
C GLY A 263 -4.23 -15.77 -12.87
N LEU A 264 -4.79 -14.57 -12.96
CA LEU A 264 -5.56 -14.09 -14.11
C LEU A 264 -4.93 -12.79 -14.59
N ALA A 265 -4.48 -12.75 -15.84
CA ALA A 265 -3.86 -11.57 -16.43
C ALA A 265 -4.86 -10.75 -17.26
N ALA A 266 -4.72 -9.42 -17.19
CA ALA A 266 -5.39 -8.52 -18.13
C ALA A 266 -4.77 -8.62 -19.54
N THR A 267 -3.47 -8.89 -19.62
CA THR A 267 -2.71 -8.88 -20.87
C THR A 267 -2.52 -10.29 -21.46
N ARG A 268 -1.93 -10.36 -22.67
CA ARG A 268 -1.50 -11.64 -23.26
C ARG A 268 -0.17 -12.06 -22.65
N ILE A 269 -0.14 -13.25 -22.07
CA ILE A 269 1.05 -13.84 -21.47
C ILE A 269 1.68 -14.87 -22.40
N ALA A 270 2.94 -15.19 -22.15
CA ALA A 270 3.69 -16.27 -22.78
C ALA A 270 4.37 -17.14 -21.73
N ASN A 271 4.61 -18.42 -22.03
CA ASN A 271 5.38 -19.29 -21.15
C ASN A 271 6.78 -18.71 -20.92
N GLY A 272 7.19 -18.65 -19.66
CA GLY A 272 8.48 -18.08 -19.26
C GLY A 272 8.46 -16.58 -18.99
N ASP A 273 7.33 -15.89 -19.21
CA ASP A 273 7.08 -14.58 -18.57
C ASP A 273 7.23 -14.75 -17.04
N ARG A 274 7.54 -13.68 -16.33
CA ARG A 274 7.69 -13.65 -14.87
C ARG A 274 6.60 -12.82 -14.24
N VAL A 275 6.43 -12.99 -12.94
CA VAL A 275 5.48 -12.22 -12.15
C VAL A 275 6.24 -11.41 -11.11
N TRP A 276 6.13 -10.09 -11.17
CA TRP A 276 6.69 -9.20 -10.15
C TRP A 276 5.56 -8.66 -9.27
N GLN A 277 5.79 -8.60 -7.96
CA GLN A 277 4.86 -8.04 -7.01
C GLN A 277 5.59 -7.08 -6.07
N PHE A 278 4.91 -6.00 -5.68
CA PHE A 278 5.41 -5.03 -4.71
C PHE A 278 4.76 -5.32 -3.34
N LEU A 279 5.39 -4.89 -2.25
CA LEU A 279 4.84 -5.18 -0.92
C LEU A 279 3.57 -4.38 -0.66
N ASN A 280 2.64 -5.04 0.03
CA ASN A 280 1.33 -4.54 0.38
C ASN A 280 0.47 -4.10 -0.83
N THR A 281 0.81 -4.49 -2.06
CA THR A 281 0.01 -4.16 -3.24
C THR A 281 -1.02 -5.24 -3.57
N GLN A 282 -2.17 -4.82 -4.09
CA GLN A 282 -3.27 -5.72 -4.44
C GLN A 282 -2.97 -6.50 -5.72
N TYR A 283 -2.32 -5.87 -6.69
CA TYR A 283 -2.02 -6.45 -7.99
C TYR A 283 -0.54 -6.78 -8.12
N ALA A 284 -0.27 -7.76 -8.98
CA ALA A 284 1.07 -8.07 -9.48
C ALA A 284 1.17 -7.72 -10.97
N PHE A 285 2.39 -7.74 -11.49
CA PHE A 285 2.72 -7.35 -12.84
C PHE A 285 3.31 -8.53 -13.59
N ILE A 286 2.84 -8.73 -14.83
CA ILE A 286 3.49 -9.62 -15.76
C ILE A 286 4.74 -8.92 -16.27
N VAL A 287 5.86 -9.62 -16.30
CA VAL A 287 7.15 -9.10 -16.73
C VAL A 287 7.73 -10.03 -17.78
N ARG A 288 7.97 -9.50 -18.97
CA ARG A 288 8.56 -10.22 -20.10
C ARG A 288 10.04 -9.85 -20.22
N PRO A 289 10.96 -10.75 -19.86
CA PRO A 289 12.38 -10.48 -19.99
C PRO A 289 12.86 -10.62 -21.43
N THR A 290 13.69 -9.70 -21.88
CA THR A 290 14.55 -9.84 -23.07
C THR A 290 15.91 -10.33 -22.59
N LEU A 291 16.27 -11.56 -22.98
CA LEU A 291 17.51 -12.22 -22.58
C LEU A 291 18.60 -12.02 -23.64
N GLN A 292 19.83 -11.76 -23.20
CA GLN A 292 21.03 -11.89 -24.03
C GLN A 292 21.42 -13.36 -24.21
N GLU A 293 22.36 -13.65 -25.13
CA GLU A 293 22.86 -15.01 -25.41
C GLU A 293 23.37 -15.75 -24.16
N GLU A 294 23.88 -15.01 -23.16
CA GLU A 294 24.35 -15.55 -21.87
C GLU A 294 23.23 -15.74 -20.83
N GLY A 295 21.97 -15.46 -21.18
CA GLY A 295 20.81 -15.61 -20.29
C GLY A 295 20.61 -14.46 -19.29
N ALA A 296 21.44 -13.42 -19.35
CA ALA A 296 21.25 -12.21 -18.55
C ALA A 296 20.06 -11.37 -19.07
N MET A 297 19.25 -10.84 -18.17
CA MET A 297 18.18 -9.89 -18.50
C MET A 297 18.78 -8.52 -18.76
N VAL A 298 18.53 -7.98 -19.94
CA VAL A 298 19.05 -6.66 -20.35
C VAL A 298 17.96 -5.62 -20.46
N GLU A 299 16.77 -6.09 -20.83
CA GLU A 299 15.56 -5.30 -20.87
C GLU A 299 14.43 -6.14 -20.31
N VAL A 300 13.48 -5.51 -19.61
CA VAL A 300 12.22 -6.16 -19.26
C VAL A 300 11.07 -5.30 -19.71
N ARG A 301 9.99 -5.92 -20.17
CA ARG A 301 8.76 -5.22 -20.51
C ARG A 301 7.68 -5.60 -19.52
N ILE A 302 6.91 -4.63 -19.04
CA ILE A 302 5.71 -4.84 -18.24
C ILE A 302 4.52 -4.73 -19.18
N PRO A 303 4.00 -5.84 -19.75
CA PRO A 303 2.84 -5.80 -20.65
C PRO A 303 1.49 -5.57 -19.94
N GLY A 304 1.47 -5.57 -18.61
CA GLY A 304 0.30 -5.25 -17.80
C GLY A 304 0.22 -6.03 -16.48
N ARG A 305 -0.90 -5.88 -15.78
CA ARG A 305 -1.14 -6.45 -14.45
C ARG A 305 -1.95 -7.75 -14.43
N CYS A 306 -1.89 -8.43 -13.30
CA CYS A 306 -2.60 -9.67 -13.02
C CYS A 306 -3.07 -9.75 -11.56
N TYR A 307 -4.12 -10.55 -11.35
CA TYR A 307 -4.46 -11.09 -10.03
C TYR A 307 -3.62 -12.32 -9.73
N LEU A 308 -3.23 -12.49 -8.47
CA LEU A 308 -2.63 -13.71 -7.95
C LEU A 308 -3.48 -14.30 -6.81
N PHE A 309 -3.50 -15.63 -6.75
CA PHE A 309 -4.23 -16.41 -5.76
C PHE A 309 -3.37 -17.56 -5.28
N ASP A 310 -3.52 -17.92 -4.01
CA ASP A 310 -2.92 -19.13 -3.48
C ASP A 310 -3.57 -20.36 -4.12
N TYR A 311 -2.75 -21.21 -4.72
CA TYR A 311 -3.22 -22.45 -5.35
C TYR A 311 -3.41 -23.51 -4.27
N VAL A 312 -4.51 -23.39 -3.52
CA VAL A 312 -4.91 -24.45 -2.59
C VAL A 312 -5.65 -25.52 -3.39
N ASN A 313 -5.10 -26.74 -3.43
CA ASN A 313 -5.74 -27.93 -4.03
C ASN A 313 -7.03 -28.37 -3.31
N SER A 314 -7.68 -27.49 -2.53
CA SER A 314 -8.79 -27.87 -1.68
C SER A 314 -10.05 -28.06 -2.52
N THR A 315 -10.61 -29.25 -2.43
CA THR A 315 -11.96 -29.64 -2.87
C THR A 315 -13.07 -28.90 -2.10
N GLN A 316 -12.74 -27.87 -1.31
CA GLN A 316 -13.67 -27.13 -0.47
C GLN A 316 -13.98 -25.76 -1.07
N LYS A 317 -15.26 -25.39 -1.05
CA LYS A 317 -15.85 -24.15 -1.57
C LYS A 317 -15.42 -22.89 -0.80
N GLN A 318 -14.13 -22.70 -0.51
CA GLN A 318 -13.66 -21.45 0.06
C GLN A 318 -13.53 -20.40 -1.05
N GLN A 319 -13.88 -19.15 -0.73
CA GLN A 319 -13.61 -18.04 -1.63
C GLN A 319 -12.10 -17.94 -1.85
N PRO A 320 -11.64 -17.69 -3.09
CA PRO A 320 -10.23 -17.55 -3.38
C PRO A 320 -9.66 -16.36 -2.60
N ALA A 321 -8.64 -16.60 -1.80
CA ALA A 321 -7.88 -15.55 -1.14
C ALA A 321 -6.90 -14.94 -2.16
N TYR A 322 -6.88 -13.61 -2.24
CA TYR A 322 -5.88 -12.89 -3.03
C TYR A 322 -4.51 -13.07 -2.36
N SER A 323 -3.49 -13.42 -3.14
CA SER A 323 -2.13 -13.45 -2.61
C SER A 323 -1.52 -12.06 -2.69
N THR A 324 -1.60 -11.36 -1.56
CA THR A 324 -0.82 -10.13 -1.33
C THR A 324 0.50 -10.52 -0.68
N LEU A 325 1.52 -9.67 -0.84
CA LEU A 325 2.78 -9.84 -0.12
C LEU A 325 2.78 -8.90 1.09
N PRO A 326 2.45 -9.37 2.30
CA PRO A 326 2.42 -8.53 3.50
C PRO A 326 3.84 -8.18 3.96
N LEU A 327 3.97 -7.05 4.65
CA LEU A 327 5.23 -6.53 5.18
C LEU A 327 6.01 -7.54 6.04
N GLU A 328 5.33 -8.23 6.95
CA GLU A 328 5.97 -9.18 7.87
C GLU A 328 6.66 -10.34 7.15
N GLN A 329 6.06 -10.79 6.04
CA GLN A 329 6.61 -11.88 5.24
C GLN A 329 7.89 -11.45 4.51
N ALA A 330 8.08 -10.17 4.18
CA ALA A 330 9.27 -9.67 3.48
C ALA A 330 10.57 -10.04 4.22
N SER A 331 10.61 -9.89 5.54
CA SER A 331 11.78 -10.23 6.36
C SER A 331 12.20 -11.70 6.26
N THR A 332 11.23 -12.59 6.02
CA THR A 332 11.45 -14.02 5.82
C THR A 332 11.77 -14.31 4.35
N ILE A 333 11.14 -13.56 3.45
CA ILE A 333 11.17 -13.71 2.00
C ILE A 333 12.42 -13.13 1.35
N GLU A 334 13.06 -12.12 1.92
CA GLU A 334 14.32 -11.57 1.41
C GLU A 334 15.43 -12.63 1.28
N ARG A 335 15.28 -13.78 1.97
CA ARG A 335 16.17 -14.93 1.81
C ARG A 335 15.77 -15.90 0.69
N GLU A 336 14.54 -15.85 0.20
CA GLU A 336 13.98 -16.85 -0.72
C GLU A 336 13.57 -16.29 -2.10
N LEU A 337 13.06 -15.06 -2.17
CA LEU A 337 12.66 -14.44 -3.44
C LEU A 337 13.75 -13.51 -3.98
N GLN A 338 13.98 -13.63 -5.28
CA GLN A 338 14.77 -12.64 -6.01
C GLN A 338 14.04 -11.30 -6.00
N SER A 339 14.76 -10.20 -5.80
CA SER A 339 14.21 -8.84 -5.84
C SER A 339 14.98 -7.96 -6.82
N TYR A 340 14.33 -6.89 -7.27
CA TYR A 340 14.90 -5.92 -8.18
C TYR A 340 14.51 -4.51 -7.75
N ASP A 341 15.48 -3.60 -7.79
CA ASP A 341 15.27 -2.20 -7.52
C ASP A 341 14.93 -1.47 -8.83
N LEU A 342 13.83 -0.72 -8.82
CA LEU A 342 13.35 0.10 -9.92
C LEU A 342 13.55 1.56 -9.52
N CYS A 343 14.37 2.28 -10.29
CA CYS A 343 14.55 3.72 -10.13
C CYS A 343 13.51 4.44 -10.99
N LEU A 344 12.61 5.16 -10.32
CA LEU A 344 11.42 5.79 -10.89
C LEU A 344 11.45 7.28 -10.57
N ASP A 345 11.02 8.12 -11.50
CA ASP A 345 10.65 9.48 -11.13
C ASP A 345 9.32 9.48 -10.33
N ILE A 346 8.98 10.61 -9.71
CA ILE A 346 7.76 10.73 -8.92
C ILE A 346 6.49 10.42 -9.74
N SER A 347 6.44 10.80 -11.01
CA SER A 347 5.27 10.55 -11.87
C SER A 347 5.10 9.06 -12.14
N ASP A 348 6.19 8.37 -12.47
CA ASP A 348 6.24 6.93 -12.65
C ASP A 348 5.88 6.20 -11.36
N MET A 349 6.42 6.62 -10.21
CA MET A 349 6.07 6.07 -8.91
C MET A 349 4.56 6.12 -8.67
N TYR A 350 3.91 7.25 -8.99
CA TYR A 350 2.45 7.36 -8.89
C TYR A 350 1.74 6.44 -9.86
N ALA A 351 2.10 6.44 -11.14
CA ALA A 351 1.47 5.58 -12.15
C ALA A 351 1.58 4.09 -11.78
N LEU A 352 2.73 3.66 -11.24
CA LEU A 352 2.93 2.33 -10.71
C LEU A 352 2.04 2.07 -9.49
N SER A 353 2.02 2.99 -8.52
CA SER A 353 1.26 2.86 -7.27
C SER A 353 -0.25 2.73 -7.52
N PHE A 354 -0.82 3.55 -8.40
CA PHE A 354 -2.22 3.43 -8.82
C PHE A 354 -2.46 2.13 -9.58
N SER A 355 -1.53 1.71 -10.44
CA SER A 355 -1.66 0.42 -11.14
C SER A 355 -1.64 -0.77 -10.17
N ALA A 356 -0.89 -0.67 -9.08
CA ALA A 356 -0.67 -1.73 -8.10
C ALA A 356 -1.77 -1.82 -7.03
N HIS A 357 -2.52 -0.74 -6.78
CA HIS A 357 -3.60 -0.69 -5.77
C HIS A 357 -4.99 -0.43 -6.33
N ASP A 358 -5.13 0.43 -7.34
CA ASP A 358 -6.44 0.94 -7.70
C ASP A 358 -7.11 0.07 -8.77
N ALA A 359 -8.27 -0.50 -8.42
CA ALA A 359 -9.13 -1.12 -9.40
C ALA A 359 -9.56 -0.07 -10.44
N HIS A 360 -9.87 1.14 -10.01
CA HIS A 360 -10.38 2.31 -10.74
C HIS A 360 -9.27 3.25 -11.22
N TYR A 361 -8.22 2.69 -11.83
CA TYR A 361 -7.26 3.48 -12.59
C TYR A 361 -8.04 4.48 -13.46
N PRO A 362 -7.88 5.81 -13.23
CA PRO A 362 -8.74 6.80 -13.83
C PRO A 362 -8.58 6.69 -15.35
N ALA A 363 -9.66 6.28 -16.04
CA ALA A 363 -9.67 6.33 -17.49
C ALA A 363 -9.36 7.78 -17.88
N LEU A 364 -8.38 7.96 -18.76
CA LEU A 364 -8.10 9.27 -19.33
C LEU A 364 -9.39 9.77 -19.97
N ASP A 365 -9.89 10.91 -19.48
CA ASP A 365 -11.02 11.57 -20.11
C ASP A 365 -10.48 12.18 -21.40
N PRO A 366 -10.85 11.66 -22.59
CA PRO A 366 -10.30 12.12 -23.85
C PRO A 366 -10.63 13.59 -24.15
N SER A 367 -11.50 14.23 -23.35
CA SER A 367 -11.83 15.65 -23.49
C SER A 367 -10.76 16.62 -22.95
N ALA A 368 -9.79 16.15 -22.15
CA ALA A 368 -8.74 17.00 -21.57
C ALA A 368 -7.59 17.38 -22.54
N GLU A 369 -7.49 16.76 -23.73
CA GLU A 369 -6.43 17.04 -24.71
C GLU A 369 -6.78 18.14 -25.74
N HIS A 370 -7.95 18.78 -25.63
CA HIS A 370 -8.42 19.82 -26.57
C HIS A 370 -8.71 21.18 -25.91
N GLY A 371 -8.17 21.43 -24.72
CA GLY A 371 -8.30 22.69 -23.97
C GLY A 371 -7.15 23.66 -24.18
#